data_AF-A0A2H0YN29-F1
#
_entry.id   AF-A0A2H0YN29-F1
#
_cell.length_a   1.000
_cell.length_b   1.000
_cell.length_c   1.000
_cell.angle_alpha   90.00
_cell.angle_beta   90.00
_cell.angle_gamma   90.00
#
_symmetry.space_group_name_H-M   'P 1'
#
loop_
_entity.id
_entity.type
_entity.pdbx_description
1 polymer ?
#
loop_
_entity_poly.entity_id
_entity_poly.type
_entity_poly.pdbx_seq_one_letter_code
_entity_poly.pdbx_strand_id
1 'polypeptide(L)'
;MSKIQELLSGRTDKINYTEIIKNYPWIVEKGQNCILSPDSDGLLCGLFMSTYLDWKVKGFYDGKIMLLDKNLSAKDCIFLDMEVFRKNIRSIGHHIVQFNKRKKPSNWNNYKNCIQPNNLRDYDGYNDFRLKYPLATIHLLIGIVGSKIKLKIPETAIRALFFTDGTFNVLFKYPENVLNWLNYLRANEEQNPLKDVFENEKYSVFSLMKAMDEFFRERDEISIVKERGDRLRISETDGSPANIEKQNNFYKINSEAKERIEKFIKILSNLTGWKYNHDSWTWENFRSYRFTKGDFAGSKIRLNNKTFEKFLSKKPLTWAMTSGQNIEYTLEKPDKLQ
;
A
#
# COMPACT_ATOMS: atom_id res chain seq x y z
N MET A 1 12.01 11.32 -30.22
CA MET A 1 11.92 10.18 -29.29
C MET A 1 10.46 10.04 -28.87
N SER A 2 10.01 8.89 -28.34
CA SER A 2 8.65 8.87 -27.78
C SER A 2 8.58 9.84 -26.59
N LYS A 3 7.42 10.47 -26.35
CA LYS A 3 7.22 11.39 -25.21
C LYS A 3 7.55 10.75 -23.85
N ILE A 4 7.57 9.41 -23.76
CA ILE A 4 7.98 8.70 -22.54
C ILE A 4 9.51 8.53 -22.44
N GLN A 5 10.20 8.24 -23.55
CA GLN A 5 11.67 8.17 -23.59
C GLN A 5 12.31 9.51 -23.22
N GLU A 6 11.74 10.63 -23.69
CA GLU A 6 12.20 11.97 -23.32
C GLU A 6 12.04 12.23 -21.82
N LEU A 7 10.93 11.79 -21.22
CA LEU A 7 10.68 11.92 -19.79
C LEU A 7 11.62 11.04 -18.95
N LEU A 8 12.05 9.89 -19.47
CA LEU A 8 12.97 8.96 -18.82
C LEU A 8 14.45 9.28 -19.07
N SER A 9 14.75 10.18 -20.00
CA SER A 9 16.12 10.54 -20.36
C SER A 9 16.91 11.01 -19.14
N GLY A 10 18.09 10.43 -18.93
CA GLY A 10 18.98 10.74 -17.80
C GLY A 10 18.55 10.17 -16.44
N ARG A 11 17.46 9.39 -16.35
CA ARG A 11 16.98 8.80 -15.09
C ARG A 11 17.59 7.42 -14.84
N THR A 12 18.80 7.41 -14.30
CA THR A 12 19.58 6.20 -13.96
C THR A 12 19.78 6.01 -12.46
N ASP A 13 19.07 6.81 -11.64
CA ASP A 13 19.14 6.76 -10.19
C ASP A 13 18.75 5.37 -9.66
N LYS A 14 19.38 4.98 -8.55
CA LYS A 14 19.14 3.73 -7.84
C LYS A 14 18.84 4.01 -6.38
N ILE A 15 17.95 3.22 -5.81
CA ILE A 15 17.59 3.30 -4.40
C ILE A 15 18.77 2.90 -3.51
N ASN A 16 18.99 3.67 -2.45
CA ASN A 16 19.96 3.34 -1.41
C ASN A 16 19.24 2.74 -0.19
N TYR A 17 19.08 1.42 -0.18
CA TYR A 17 18.39 0.71 0.91
C TYR A 17 19.05 0.96 2.28
N THR A 18 20.38 1.06 2.34
CA THR A 18 21.11 1.35 3.58
C THR A 18 20.72 2.72 4.14
N GLU A 19 20.60 3.73 3.27
CA GLU A 19 20.18 5.08 3.67
C GLU A 19 18.70 5.13 4.07
N ILE A 20 17.82 4.40 3.36
CA ILE A 20 16.42 4.28 3.77
C ILE A 20 16.33 3.70 5.18
N ILE A 21 17.02 2.59 5.46
CA ILE A 21 16.98 1.96 6.78
C ILE A 21 17.61 2.86 7.85
N LYS A 22 18.67 3.60 7.51
CA LYS A 22 19.24 4.60 8.42
C LYS A 22 18.24 5.69 8.79
N ASN A 23 17.46 6.17 7.81
CA ASN A 23 16.47 7.23 8.00
C ASN A 23 15.16 6.74 8.63
N TYR A 24 14.83 5.47 8.42
CA TYR A 24 13.59 4.82 8.85
C TYR A 24 13.87 3.45 9.50
N PRO A 25 14.60 3.39 10.62
CA PRO A 25 15.03 2.11 11.21
C PRO A 25 13.87 1.19 11.58
N TRP A 26 12.73 1.79 11.95
CA TRP A 26 11.49 1.09 12.29
C TRP A 26 10.99 0.11 11.22
N ILE A 27 11.36 0.28 9.94
CA ILE A 27 10.86 -0.57 8.85
C ILE A 27 11.45 -2.00 8.89
N VAL A 28 12.59 -2.19 9.56
CA VAL A 28 13.24 -3.50 9.72
C VAL A 28 13.33 -3.97 11.17
N GLU A 29 12.74 -3.21 12.11
CA GLU A 29 12.65 -3.60 13.51
C GLU A 29 11.62 -4.71 13.68
N LYS A 30 11.88 -5.65 14.59
CA LYS A 30 10.96 -6.73 14.90
C LYS A 30 9.83 -6.27 15.84
N GLY A 31 8.71 -7.02 15.82
CA GLY A 31 7.66 -6.90 16.84
C GLY A 31 6.84 -5.59 16.79
N GLN A 32 6.89 -4.87 15.67
CA GLN A 32 6.12 -3.62 15.53
C GLN A 32 4.62 -3.89 15.36
N ASN A 33 3.80 -2.92 15.73
CA ASN A 33 2.37 -2.93 15.43
C ASN A 33 2.11 -2.23 14.09
N CYS A 34 1.17 -2.73 13.29
CA CYS A 34 0.78 -2.11 12.04
C CYS A 34 -0.74 -2.00 11.85
N ILE A 35 -1.12 -1.07 10.98
CA ILE A 35 -2.48 -0.87 10.46
C ILE A 35 -2.40 -1.08 8.95
N LEU A 36 -3.30 -1.89 8.39
CA LEU A 36 -3.27 -2.25 6.98
C LEU A 36 -4.34 -1.51 6.17
N SER A 37 -4.05 -1.25 4.89
CA SER A 37 -5.13 -1.13 3.91
C SER A 37 -5.84 -2.49 3.83
N PRO A 38 -7.18 -2.55 3.88
CA PRO A 38 -7.90 -3.81 3.90
C PRO A 38 -8.12 -4.37 2.49
N ASP A 39 -7.13 -4.29 1.61
CA ASP A 39 -7.11 -4.82 0.24
C ASP A 39 -5.97 -5.84 0.06
N SER A 40 -5.81 -6.34 -1.17
CA SER A 40 -4.82 -7.37 -1.45
C SER A 40 -3.38 -6.93 -1.18
N ASP A 41 -3.03 -5.65 -1.40
CA ASP A 41 -1.67 -5.18 -1.16
C ASP A 41 -1.39 -5.02 0.33
N GLY A 42 -2.28 -4.35 1.06
CA GLY A 42 -2.13 -4.19 2.50
C GLY A 42 -2.12 -5.52 3.24
N LEU A 43 -2.97 -6.49 2.86
CA LEU A 43 -2.98 -7.84 3.42
C LEU A 43 -1.68 -8.60 3.12
N LEU A 44 -1.16 -8.51 1.90
CA LEU A 44 0.10 -9.14 1.51
C LEU A 44 1.30 -8.50 2.24
N CYS A 45 1.31 -7.18 2.41
CA CYS A 45 2.25 -6.45 3.26
C CYS A 45 2.21 -6.93 4.71
N GLY A 46 1.01 -7.07 5.29
CA GLY A 46 0.84 -7.59 6.65
C GLY A 46 1.37 -9.01 6.82
N LEU A 47 1.07 -9.90 5.88
CA LEU A 47 1.57 -11.28 5.88
C LEU A 47 3.10 -11.34 5.78
N PHE A 48 3.69 -10.53 4.89
CA PHE A 48 5.13 -10.42 4.73
C PHE A 48 5.83 -9.95 6.01
N MET A 49 5.39 -8.82 6.57
CA MET A 49 6.02 -8.21 7.74
C MET A 49 5.83 -9.06 9.00
N SER A 50 4.68 -9.71 9.16
CA SER A 50 4.45 -10.64 10.27
C SER A 50 5.34 -11.89 10.18
N THR A 51 5.60 -12.40 8.97
CA THR A 51 6.45 -13.59 8.76
C THR A 51 7.93 -13.34 9.05
N TYR A 52 8.48 -12.22 8.56
CA TYR A 52 9.93 -12.00 8.61
C TYR A 52 10.39 -11.15 9.80
N LEU A 53 9.49 -10.33 10.35
CA LEU A 53 9.82 -9.38 11.41
C LEU A 53 8.91 -9.50 12.63
N ASP A 54 8.05 -10.52 12.70
CA ASP A 54 7.16 -10.73 13.85
C ASP A 54 6.21 -9.54 14.12
N TRP A 55 5.89 -8.76 13.07
CA TRP A 55 4.94 -7.63 13.19
C TRP A 55 3.53 -8.11 13.51
N LYS A 56 2.77 -7.26 14.19
CA LYS A 56 1.39 -7.51 14.64
C LYS A 56 0.42 -6.58 13.92
N VAL A 57 -0.54 -7.16 13.21
CA VAL A 57 -1.67 -6.45 12.59
C VAL A 57 -2.68 -6.07 13.68
N LYS A 58 -2.73 -4.77 13.96
CA LYS A 58 -3.51 -4.17 15.06
C LYS A 58 -4.67 -3.31 14.60
N GLY A 59 -4.90 -3.21 13.30
CA GLY A 59 -5.99 -2.44 12.76
C GLY A 59 -6.08 -2.45 11.25
N PHE A 60 -7.15 -1.86 10.75
CA PHE A 60 -7.45 -1.72 9.33
C PHE A 60 -7.94 -0.29 9.06
N TYR A 61 -7.57 0.29 7.92
CA TYR A 61 -8.00 1.63 7.51
C TYR A 61 -8.24 1.71 6.00
N ASP A 62 -9.42 2.16 5.59
CA ASP A 62 -9.82 2.24 4.18
C ASP A 62 -10.05 3.68 3.67
N GLY A 63 -9.62 4.68 4.44
CA GLY A 63 -9.86 6.08 4.14
C GLY A 63 -11.17 6.65 4.70
N LYS A 64 -12.15 5.82 5.09
CA LYS A 64 -13.41 6.27 5.72
C LYS A 64 -13.53 5.77 7.14
N ILE A 65 -13.17 4.52 7.38
CA ILE A 65 -13.19 3.90 8.70
C ILE A 65 -11.80 3.41 9.04
N MET A 66 -11.39 3.64 10.28
CA MET A 66 -10.27 2.95 10.90
C MET A 66 -10.76 2.11 12.08
N LEU A 67 -10.34 0.86 12.12
CA LEU A 67 -10.40 0.01 13.29
C LEU A 67 -9.01 -0.10 13.90
N LEU A 68 -8.89 0.11 15.20
CA LEU A 68 -7.61 0.06 15.91
C LEU A 68 -7.78 -0.61 17.26
N ASP A 69 -6.88 -1.53 17.61
CA ASP A 69 -6.83 -2.20 18.92
C ASP A 69 -7.03 -1.17 20.05
N LYS A 70 -7.99 -1.46 20.95
CA LYS A 70 -8.42 -0.52 21.99
C LYS A 70 -7.32 -0.01 22.92
N ASN A 71 -6.19 -0.71 22.98
CA ASN A 71 -5.06 -0.38 23.84
C ASN A 71 -3.97 0.44 23.13
N LEU A 72 -4.15 0.75 21.84
CA LEU A 72 -3.16 1.44 21.03
C LEU A 72 -3.67 2.79 20.52
N SER A 73 -2.72 3.69 20.25
CA SER A 73 -2.93 4.92 19.49
C SER A 73 -2.29 4.80 18.10
N ALA A 74 -2.67 5.67 17.17
CA ALA A 74 -2.20 5.54 15.78
C ALA A 74 -0.68 5.71 15.64
N LYS A 75 -0.06 6.52 16.51
CA LYS A 75 1.40 6.72 16.57
C LYS A 75 2.17 5.47 17.01
N ASP A 76 1.51 4.55 17.72
CA ASP A 76 2.12 3.28 18.17
C ASP A 76 2.19 2.25 17.05
N CYS A 77 1.53 2.54 15.92
CA CYS A 77 1.45 1.68 14.75
C CYS A 77 2.20 2.27 13.55
N ILE A 78 2.53 1.39 12.61
CA ILE A 78 3.01 1.72 11.27
C ILE A 78 1.89 1.43 10.27
N PHE A 79 1.56 2.40 9.44
CA PHE A 79 0.55 2.21 8.40
C PHE A 79 1.18 1.60 7.15
N LEU A 80 0.68 0.44 6.72
CA LEU A 80 1.16 -0.29 5.54
C LEU A 80 0.18 -0.09 4.38
N ASP A 81 0.75 0.20 3.21
CA ASP A 81 0.05 0.52 1.95
C ASP A 81 -0.79 1.81 2.00
N MET A 82 -0.21 2.87 2.58
CA MET A 82 -0.82 4.20 2.61
C MET A 82 0.14 5.29 3.11
N GLU A 83 -0.12 6.52 2.69
CA GLU A 83 0.61 7.70 3.12
C GLU A 83 -0.16 8.50 4.18
N VAL A 84 0.38 8.55 5.41
CA VAL A 84 -0.21 9.37 6.48
C VAL A 84 0.54 10.69 6.61
N PHE A 85 -0.17 11.81 6.44
CA PHE A 85 0.41 13.15 6.50
C PHE A 85 0.49 13.69 7.92
N ARG A 86 1.18 12.96 8.80
CA ARG A 86 1.41 13.36 10.20
C ARG A 86 2.86 13.07 10.54
N LYS A 87 3.61 14.10 10.95
CA LYS A 87 5.05 14.00 11.22
C LYS A 87 5.41 12.87 12.20
N ASN A 88 4.54 12.56 13.16
CA ASN A 88 4.81 11.56 14.21
C ASN A 88 4.23 10.18 13.90
N ILE A 89 3.61 9.98 12.73
CA ILE A 89 3.05 8.69 12.32
C ILE A 89 3.95 8.08 11.27
N ARG A 90 4.24 6.80 11.44
CA ARG A 90 5.06 6.02 10.53
C ARG A 90 4.16 5.40 9.47
N SER A 91 4.53 5.52 8.20
CA SER A 91 3.74 4.94 7.12
C SER A 91 4.60 4.57 5.91
N ILE A 92 4.09 3.68 5.08
CA ILE A 92 4.66 3.34 3.78
C ILE A 92 3.55 3.14 2.77
N GLY A 93 3.68 3.77 1.60
CA GLY A 93 2.72 3.69 0.48
C GLY A 93 3.37 4.16 -0.82
N HIS A 94 2.65 4.10 -1.94
CA HIS A 94 3.18 4.43 -3.27
C HIS A 94 2.36 5.41 -4.12
N HIS A 95 1.29 6.01 -3.62
CA HIS A 95 0.49 6.99 -4.35
C HIS A 95 1.20 8.33 -4.55
N ILE A 96 0.98 8.99 -5.69
CA ILE A 96 1.47 10.37 -5.86
C ILE A 96 0.73 11.29 -4.87
N VAL A 97 1.48 11.94 -3.98
CA VAL A 97 0.93 12.87 -2.97
C VAL A 97 1.32 14.32 -3.24
N GLN A 98 2.43 14.57 -3.94
CA GLN A 98 2.87 15.93 -4.26
C GLN A 98 2.24 16.40 -5.56
N PHE A 99 1.60 17.57 -5.55
CA PHE A 99 1.10 18.15 -6.80
C PHE A 99 2.21 18.77 -7.65
N ASN A 100 3.02 19.67 -7.08
CA ASN A 100 4.06 20.40 -7.82
C ASN A 100 5.29 20.66 -6.94
N LYS A 101 6.38 19.92 -7.15
CA LYS A 101 7.64 19.99 -6.39
C LYS A 101 8.31 21.36 -6.43
N ARG A 102 8.09 22.15 -7.48
CA ARG A 102 8.59 23.54 -7.58
C ARG A 102 7.89 24.50 -6.62
N LYS A 103 6.76 24.08 -6.04
CA LYS A 103 6.00 24.81 -5.01
C LYS A 103 5.69 23.87 -3.85
N LYS A 104 6.73 23.24 -3.30
CA LYS A 104 6.59 22.31 -2.18
C LYS A 104 6.03 23.06 -0.94
N PRO A 105 4.93 22.59 -0.34
CA PRO A 105 4.31 23.24 0.82
C PRO A 105 5.26 23.31 2.03
N SER A 106 5.14 24.35 2.86
CA SER A 106 5.99 24.51 4.06
C SER A 106 5.81 23.40 5.09
N ASN A 107 4.63 22.77 5.14
CA ASN A 107 4.32 21.65 6.02
C ASN A 107 4.63 20.27 5.42
N TRP A 108 5.40 20.19 4.31
CA TRP A 108 5.73 18.91 3.66
C TRP A 108 6.49 17.92 4.56
N ASN A 109 7.17 18.44 5.60
CA ASN A 109 7.78 17.67 6.70
C ASN A 109 6.79 16.73 7.41
N ASN A 110 5.47 16.89 7.25
CA ASN A 110 4.52 15.91 7.76
C ASN A 110 4.69 14.51 7.17
N TYR A 111 5.36 14.35 6.02
CA TYR A 111 5.77 13.05 5.48
C TYR A 111 7.16 12.59 5.94
N LYS A 112 7.79 13.25 6.93
CA LYS A 112 9.15 12.89 7.40
C LYS A 112 9.27 11.45 7.89
N ASN A 113 8.18 10.84 8.36
CA ASN A 113 8.13 9.43 8.78
C ASN A 113 7.37 8.53 7.77
N CYS A 114 7.28 8.95 6.52
CA CYS A 114 6.64 8.20 5.45
C CYS A 114 7.67 7.73 4.42
N ILE A 115 7.83 6.42 4.25
CA ILE A 115 8.58 5.85 3.13
C ILE A 115 7.67 5.87 1.91
N GLN A 116 8.06 6.59 0.86
CA GLN A 116 7.19 6.80 -0.30
C GLN A 116 8.04 6.94 -1.56
N PRO A 117 8.01 5.98 -2.50
CA PRO A 117 8.98 5.88 -3.58
C PRO A 117 8.94 7.09 -4.52
N ASN A 118 7.76 7.66 -4.79
CA ASN A 118 7.66 8.87 -5.61
C ASN A 118 8.31 10.07 -4.92
N ASN A 119 8.12 10.26 -3.60
CA ASN A 119 8.79 11.31 -2.85
C ASN A 119 10.32 11.09 -2.80
N LEU A 120 10.78 9.84 -2.71
CA LEU A 120 12.21 9.52 -2.74
C LEU A 120 12.89 9.93 -4.06
N ARG A 121 12.15 9.87 -5.18
CA ARG A 121 12.62 10.34 -6.50
C ARG A 121 12.21 11.78 -6.82
N ASP A 122 11.63 12.49 -5.86
CA ASP A 122 11.03 13.82 -6.01
C ASP A 122 10.08 13.91 -7.22
N TYR A 123 9.16 12.95 -7.33
CA TYR A 123 8.12 12.91 -8.35
C TYR A 123 6.85 13.58 -7.84
N ASP A 124 6.19 14.29 -8.74
CA ASP A 124 4.93 14.97 -8.47
C ASP A 124 3.88 14.69 -9.55
N GLY A 125 2.66 15.14 -9.31
CA GLY A 125 1.56 14.96 -10.25
C GLY A 125 1.50 15.97 -11.39
N TYR A 126 2.29 17.05 -11.35
CA TYR A 126 2.30 18.09 -12.38
C TYR A 126 3.29 17.79 -13.50
N ASN A 127 4.48 17.30 -13.15
CA ASN A 127 5.59 17.06 -14.05
C ASN A 127 5.80 15.55 -14.30
N ASP A 128 5.59 14.70 -13.28
CA ASP A 128 6.04 13.30 -13.31
C ASP A 128 4.90 12.28 -13.20
N PHE A 129 3.63 12.67 -13.30
CA PHE A 129 2.50 11.74 -13.07
C PHE A 129 2.55 10.48 -13.93
N ARG A 130 3.05 10.59 -15.17
CA ARG A 130 3.23 9.46 -16.10
C ARG A 130 4.37 8.50 -15.71
N LEU A 131 5.26 8.95 -14.82
CA LEU A 131 6.40 8.22 -14.29
C LEU A 131 6.15 7.69 -12.87
N LYS A 132 4.94 7.82 -12.34
CA LYS A 132 4.62 7.37 -10.98
C LYS A 132 5.02 5.91 -10.75
N TYR A 133 5.29 5.58 -9.50
CA TYR A 133 5.57 4.21 -9.07
C TYR A 133 4.50 3.25 -9.61
N PRO A 134 4.89 2.22 -10.40
CA PRO A 134 3.96 1.38 -11.13
C PRO A 134 3.68 0.04 -10.44
N LEU A 135 4.32 -0.24 -9.31
CA LEU A 135 4.19 -1.51 -8.59
C LEU A 135 3.40 -1.29 -7.30
N ALA A 136 3.07 -2.38 -6.61
CA ALA A 136 2.43 -2.32 -5.31
C ALA A 136 3.44 -2.06 -4.15
N THR A 137 2.96 -1.62 -2.98
CA THR A 137 3.78 -1.34 -1.77
C THR A 137 4.62 -2.55 -1.37
N ILE A 138 4.09 -3.77 -1.50
CA ILE A 138 4.84 -4.99 -1.14
C ILE A 138 6.20 -5.10 -1.86
N HIS A 139 6.30 -4.63 -3.10
CA HIS A 139 7.54 -4.72 -3.87
C HIS A 139 8.64 -3.84 -3.28
N LEU A 140 8.26 -2.64 -2.80
CA LEU A 140 9.19 -1.77 -2.08
C LEU A 140 9.62 -2.40 -0.74
N LEU A 141 8.68 -3.01 -0.01
CA LEU A 141 8.98 -3.73 1.23
C LEU A 141 9.95 -4.89 1.03
N ILE A 142 9.73 -5.72 -0.01
CA ILE A 142 10.62 -6.84 -0.35
C ILE A 142 12.04 -6.34 -0.61
N GLY A 143 12.20 -5.25 -1.36
CA GLY A 143 13.51 -4.64 -1.60
C GLY A 143 14.18 -4.15 -0.31
N ILE A 144 13.44 -3.42 0.54
CA ILE A 144 13.96 -2.87 1.80
C ILE A 144 14.35 -3.98 2.77
N VAL A 145 13.44 -4.91 3.07
CA VAL A 145 13.68 -6.01 4.01
C VAL A 145 14.70 -7.00 3.44
N GLY A 146 14.63 -7.27 2.14
CA GLY A 146 15.58 -8.12 1.41
C GLY A 146 17.03 -7.62 1.45
N SER A 147 17.24 -6.31 1.64
CA SER A 147 18.58 -5.75 1.84
C SER A 147 19.20 -6.06 3.22
N LYS A 148 18.41 -6.57 4.17
CA LYS A 148 18.85 -6.94 5.53
C LYS A 148 18.69 -8.41 5.84
N ILE A 149 17.67 -9.04 5.28
CA ILE A 149 17.34 -10.44 5.50
C ILE A 149 17.40 -11.12 4.15
N LYS A 150 18.10 -12.25 4.07
CA LYS A 150 18.11 -13.04 2.83
C LYS A 150 16.72 -13.65 2.63
N LEU A 151 16.04 -13.20 1.58
CA LEU A 151 14.75 -13.72 1.16
C LEU A 151 14.95 -14.57 -0.09
N LYS A 152 14.15 -15.62 -0.22
CA LYS A 152 13.99 -16.35 -1.47
C LYS A 152 12.50 -16.35 -1.80
N ILE A 153 12.14 -15.87 -2.98
CA ILE A 153 10.74 -15.80 -3.39
C ILE A 153 10.43 -17.05 -4.22
N PRO A 154 9.51 -17.93 -3.77
CA PRO A 154 9.14 -19.08 -4.59
C PRO A 154 8.37 -18.60 -5.82
N GLU A 155 8.49 -19.34 -6.92
CA GLU A 155 7.82 -19.03 -8.19
C GLU A 155 6.30 -18.86 -8.03
N THR A 156 5.67 -19.69 -7.20
CA THR A 156 4.23 -19.60 -6.91
C THR A 156 3.81 -18.24 -6.34
N ALA A 157 4.72 -17.53 -5.67
CA ALA A 157 4.45 -16.20 -5.10
C ALA A 157 4.19 -15.14 -6.16
N ILE A 158 4.69 -15.34 -7.39
CA ILE A 158 4.56 -14.38 -8.49
C ILE A 158 3.08 -14.08 -8.77
N ARG A 159 2.19 -15.07 -8.61
CA ARG A 159 0.74 -14.89 -8.78
C ARG A 159 0.20 -13.80 -7.83
N ALA A 160 0.54 -13.89 -6.55
CA ALA A 160 0.13 -12.93 -5.53
C ALA A 160 0.78 -11.56 -5.75
N LEU A 161 2.08 -11.54 -6.05
CA LEU A 161 2.86 -10.31 -6.24
C LEU A 161 2.44 -9.55 -7.51
N PHE A 162 2.09 -10.25 -8.58
CA PHE A 162 1.59 -9.61 -9.79
C PHE A 162 0.10 -9.27 -9.69
N PHE A 163 -0.66 -9.93 -8.84
CA PHE A 163 -2.06 -9.56 -8.64
C PHE A 163 -2.24 -8.20 -7.95
N THR A 164 -1.47 -7.97 -6.88
CA THR A 164 -1.61 -6.78 -6.06
C THR A 164 -1.40 -5.48 -6.85
N ASP A 165 -2.25 -4.49 -6.58
CA ASP A 165 -2.42 -3.23 -7.34
C ASP A 165 -2.53 -3.38 -8.86
N GLY A 166 -2.93 -4.57 -9.33
CA GLY A 166 -2.99 -4.87 -10.75
C GLY A 166 -1.62 -4.79 -11.44
N THR A 167 -0.53 -5.04 -10.70
CA THR A 167 0.85 -5.03 -11.21
C THR A 167 0.97 -5.80 -12.53
N PHE A 168 0.32 -6.96 -12.63
CA PHE A 168 0.21 -7.78 -13.83
C PHE A 168 -0.19 -6.98 -15.08
N ASN A 169 -1.24 -6.15 -14.96
CA ASN A 169 -1.71 -5.31 -16.07
C ASN A 169 -0.75 -4.15 -16.35
N VAL A 170 -0.14 -3.59 -15.30
CA VAL A 170 0.77 -2.45 -15.40
C VAL A 170 2.05 -2.81 -16.15
N LEU A 171 2.59 -4.03 -15.96
CA LEU A 171 3.78 -4.53 -16.65
C LEU A 171 3.66 -4.39 -18.18
N PHE A 172 2.52 -4.78 -18.75
CA PHE A 172 2.29 -4.73 -20.19
C PHE A 172 1.80 -3.37 -20.69
N LYS A 173 1.20 -2.56 -19.80
CA LYS A 173 0.66 -1.25 -20.18
C LYS A 173 1.72 -0.15 -20.21
N TYR A 174 2.71 -0.22 -19.34
CA TYR A 174 3.74 0.83 -19.17
C TYR A 174 5.16 0.24 -19.01
N PRO A 175 5.62 -0.63 -19.93
CA PRO A 175 6.87 -1.38 -19.75
C PRO A 175 8.09 -0.47 -19.57
N GLU A 176 8.17 0.68 -20.25
CA GLU A 176 9.32 1.58 -20.14
C GLU A 176 9.43 2.20 -18.74
N ASN A 177 8.30 2.58 -18.14
CA ASN A 177 8.28 3.11 -16.78
C ASN A 177 8.56 2.00 -15.76
N VAL A 178 7.98 0.82 -15.95
CA VAL A 178 8.23 -0.36 -15.10
C VAL A 178 9.72 -0.71 -15.08
N LEU A 179 10.36 -0.85 -16.25
CA LEU A 179 11.79 -1.18 -16.33
C LEU A 179 12.65 -0.10 -15.67
N ASN A 180 12.30 1.19 -15.81
CA ASN A 180 12.98 2.26 -15.09
C ASN A 180 12.89 2.08 -13.56
N TRP A 181 11.71 1.74 -13.05
CA TRP A 181 11.51 1.51 -11.61
C TRP A 181 12.16 0.22 -11.12
N LEU A 182 12.19 -0.85 -11.91
CA LEU A 182 12.92 -2.07 -11.57
C LEU A 182 14.43 -1.82 -11.47
N ASN A 183 14.99 -1.03 -12.39
CA ASN A 183 16.37 -0.57 -12.27
C ASN A 183 16.59 0.29 -11.01
N TYR A 184 15.68 1.24 -10.73
CA TYR A 184 15.75 2.05 -9.51
C TYR A 184 15.73 1.18 -8.25
N LEU A 185 14.84 0.18 -8.20
CA LEU A 185 14.75 -0.79 -7.10
C LEU A 185 15.89 -1.80 -7.09
N ARG A 186 16.80 -1.77 -8.07
CA ARG A 186 17.92 -2.70 -8.21
C ARG A 186 17.46 -4.15 -8.34
N ALA A 187 16.31 -4.38 -8.99
CA ALA A 187 15.68 -5.69 -9.12
C ALA A 187 16.47 -6.67 -10.00
N ASN A 188 17.40 -6.17 -10.82
CA ASN A 188 18.29 -6.96 -11.67
C ASN A 188 19.56 -7.45 -10.95
N GLU A 189 19.79 -7.06 -9.70
CA GLU A 189 20.97 -7.45 -8.95
C GLU A 189 20.77 -8.82 -8.27
N GLU A 190 21.77 -9.71 -8.35
CA GLU A 190 21.66 -11.12 -7.89
C GLU A 190 21.19 -11.29 -6.44
N GLN A 191 21.53 -10.33 -5.57
CA GLN A 191 21.17 -10.41 -4.15
C GLN A 191 19.81 -9.77 -3.83
N ASN A 192 19.14 -9.17 -4.82
CA ASN A 192 17.85 -8.54 -4.63
C ASN A 192 16.72 -9.56 -4.84
N PRO A 193 15.85 -9.81 -3.84
CA PRO A 193 14.77 -10.78 -3.98
C PRO A 193 13.72 -10.42 -5.03
N LEU A 194 13.67 -9.16 -5.49
CA LEU A 194 12.82 -8.77 -6.61
C LEU A 194 13.25 -9.40 -7.94
N LYS A 195 14.51 -9.89 -8.03
CA LYS A 195 14.99 -10.63 -9.20
C LYS A 195 14.20 -11.91 -9.42
N ASP A 196 13.97 -12.67 -8.34
CA ASP A 196 13.15 -13.90 -8.34
C ASP A 196 11.71 -13.65 -8.85
N VAL A 197 11.24 -12.41 -8.77
CA VAL A 197 9.89 -12.00 -9.17
C VAL A 197 9.86 -11.54 -10.63
N PHE A 198 10.69 -10.55 -10.98
CA PHE A 198 10.58 -9.84 -12.26
C PHE A 198 11.49 -10.38 -13.36
N GLU A 199 12.57 -11.09 -13.02
CA GLU A 199 13.48 -11.75 -13.96
C GLU A 199 13.37 -13.27 -13.86
N ASN A 200 12.20 -13.78 -13.45
CA ASN A 200 11.96 -15.21 -13.40
C ASN A 200 11.92 -15.81 -14.83
N GLU A 201 12.65 -16.89 -15.08
CA GLU A 201 12.72 -17.54 -16.41
C GLU A 201 11.64 -18.61 -16.61
N LYS A 202 10.88 -18.93 -15.56
CA LYS A 202 9.98 -20.09 -15.56
C LYS A 202 8.59 -19.78 -16.11
N TYR A 203 8.12 -18.55 -15.92
CA TYR A 203 6.87 -18.11 -16.51
C TYR A 203 7.07 -17.52 -17.90
N SER A 204 6.67 -18.28 -18.93
CA SER A 204 6.25 -17.68 -20.19
C SER A 204 5.00 -16.80 -19.98
N VAL A 205 4.70 -15.90 -20.91
CA VAL A 205 3.45 -15.11 -20.89
C VAL A 205 2.22 -16.01 -20.76
N PHE A 206 2.17 -17.12 -21.50
CA PHE A 206 1.04 -18.03 -21.49
C PHE A 206 0.91 -18.82 -20.18
N SER A 207 2.02 -19.34 -19.64
CA SER A 207 1.98 -20.05 -18.35
C SER A 207 1.67 -19.11 -17.18
N LEU A 208 2.11 -17.84 -17.25
CA LEU A 208 1.70 -16.81 -16.29
C LEU A 208 0.19 -16.55 -16.36
N MET A 209 -0.37 -16.39 -17.56
CA MET A 209 -1.82 -16.19 -17.72
C MET A 209 -2.64 -17.34 -17.11
N LYS A 210 -2.20 -18.60 -17.32
CA LYS A 210 -2.83 -19.76 -16.67
C LYS A 210 -2.71 -19.71 -15.15
N ALA A 211 -1.52 -19.41 -14.65
CA ALA A 211 -1.26 -19.28 -13.21
C ALA A 211 -2.10 -18.17 -12.55
N MET A 212 -2.31 -17.05 -13.26
CA MET A 212 -3.19 -15.97 -12.82
C MET A 212 -4.66 -16.38 -12.86
N ASP A 213 -5.12 -17.12 -13.88
CA ASP A 213 -6.49 -17.66 -13.95
C ASP A 213 -6.79 -18.61 -12.78
N GLU A 214 -5.87 -19.53 -12.47
CA GLU A 214 -5.96 -20.42 -11.30
C GLU A 214 -6.12 -19.60 -10.00
N PHE A 215 -5.25 -18.61 -9.80
CA PHE A 215 -5.33 -17.75 -8.63
C PHE A 215 -6.63 -16.93 -8.56
N PHE A 216 -7.13 -16.44 -9.70
CA PHE A 216 -8.40 -15.71 -9.73
C PHE A 216 -9.59 -16.60 -9.36
N ARG A 217 -9.60 -17.86 -9.81
CA ARG A 217 -10.64 -18.83 -9.41
C ARG A 217 -10.63 -19.07 -7.91
N GLU A 218 -9.47 -19.34 -7.31
CA GLU A 218 -9.34 -19.54 -5.85
C GLU A 218 -9.81 -18.30 -5.06
N ARG A 219 -9.46 -17.10 -5.52
CA ARG A 219 -9.95 -15.83 -4.93
C ARG A 219 -11.46 -15.69 -5.10
N ASP A 220 -12.00 -16.07 -6.25
CA ASP A 220 -13.42 -15.86 -6.56
C ASP A 220 -14.32 -16.86 -5.83
N GLU A 221 -13.82 -18.06 -5.49
CA GLU A 221 -14.51 -19.02 -4.63
C GLU A 221 -14.85 -18.48 -3.23
N ILE A 222 -14.06 -17.52 -2.74
CA ILE A 222 -14.29 -16.87 -1.45
C ILE A 222 -14.96 -15.50 -1.60
N SER A 223 -15.40 -15.10 -2.80
CA SER A 223 -16.13 -13.85 -3.00
C SER A 223 -17.60 -13.98 -2.57
N ILE A 224 -18.21 -12.86 -2.20
CA ILE A 224 -19.64 -12.78 -1.88
C ILE A 224 -20.31 -11.66 -2.69
N VAL A 225 -21.64 -11.59 -2.63
CA VAL A 225 -22.40 -10.55 -3.30
C VAL A 225 -21.89 -9.17 -2.87
N LYS A 226 -21.47 -8.35 -3.85
CA LYS A 226 -20.92 -6.99 -3.69
C LYS A 226 -19.54 -6.92 -3.00
N GLU A 227 -18.83 -8.03 -2.83
CA GLU A 227 -17.49 -8.01 -2.23
C GLU A 227 -16.60 -9.12 -2.77
N ARG A 228 -15.47 -8.72 -3.36
CA ARG A 228 -14.46 -9.68 -3.85
C ARG A 228 -13.69 -10.32 -2.70
N GLY A 229 -13.23 -11.54 -2.92
CA GLY A 229 -12.51 -12.37 -1.95
C GLY A 229 -11.21 -11.78 -1.40
N ASP A 230 -10.60 -10.84 -2.12
CA ASP A 230 -9.29 -10.27 -1.81
C ASP A 230 -9.33 -8.97 -1.01
N ARG A 231 -10.50 -8.54 -0.53
CA ARG A 231 -10.68 -7.28 0.18
C ARG A 231 -11.59 -7.43 1.38
N LEU A 232 -11.23 -6.81 2.50
CA LEU A 232 -12.09 -6.63 3.66
C LEU A 232 -12.81 -5.27 3.57
N ARG A 233 -14.09 -5.26 3.23
CA ARG A 233 -14.92 -4.06 3.24
C ARG A 233 -15.27 -3.71 4.68
N ILE A 234 -14.66 -2.64 5.20
CA ILE A 234 -14.96 -2.11 6.54
C ILE A 234 -15.85 -0.87 6.51
N SER A 235 -16.09 -0.29 5.33
CA SER A 235 -17.04 0.81 5.13
C SER A 235 -17.86 0.67 3.84
N GLU A 236 -19.07 1.22 3.88
CA GLU A 236 -19.94 1.39 2.71
C GLU A 236 -19.56 2.62 1.89
N THR A 237 -20.22 2.81 0.75
CA THR A 237 -20.02 3.99 -0.11
C THR A 237 -20.28 5.30 0.63
N ASP A 238 -21.29 5.35 1.52
CA ASP A 238 -21.64 6.51 2.33
C ASP A 238 -20.77 6.71 3.59
N GLY A 239 -19.82 5.79 3.86
CA GLY A 239 -18.96 5.83 5.04
C GLY A 239 -19.56 5.20 6.30
N SER A 240 -20.73 4.56 6.21
CA SER A 240 -21.25 3.73 7.29
C SER A 240 -20.42 2.44 7.45
N PRO A 241 -20.34 1.84 8.66
CA PRO A 241 -19.61 0.59 8.88
C PRO A 241 -20.14 -0.59 8.07
N ALA A 242 -19.24 -1.37 7.49
CA ALA A 242 -19.53 -2.64 6.83
C ALA A 242 -18.74 -3.77 7.48
N ASN A 243 -19.30 -4.97 7.60
CA ASN A 243 -18.66 -6.13 8.24
C ASN A 243 -18.12 -5.91 9.67
N ILE A 244 -18.66 -4.91 10.39
CA ILE A 244 -18.25 -4.54 11.75
C ILE A 244 -19.44 -4.73 12.69
N GLU A 245 -19.21 -5.45 13.78
CA GLU A 245 -20.18 -5.64 14.85
C GLU A 245 -19.75 -4.89 16.11
N LYS A 246 -20.71 -4.28 16.81
CA LYS A 246 -20.47 -3.69 18.12
C LYS A 246 -20.53 -4.79 19.19
N GLN A 247 -19.49 -4.86 20.03
CA GLN A 247 -19.40 -5.75 21.17
C GLN A 247 -19.09 -4.91 22.42
N ASN A 248 -20.09 -4.72 23.29
CA ASN A 248 -20.02 -3.79 24.42
C ASN A 248 -19.66 -2.37 23.96
N ASN A 249 -18.53 -1.84 24.42
CA ASN A 249 -18.01 -0.51 24.07
C ASN A 249 -16.98 -0.55 22.92
N PHE A 250 -16.74 -1.71 22.33
CA PHE A 250 -15.74 -1.93 21.28
C PHE A 250 -16.37 -2.56 20.04
N TYR A 251 -15.55 -2.79 19.03
CA TYR A 251 -15.96 -3.36 17.76
C TYR A 251 -15.15 -4.61 17.42
N LYS A 252 -15.73 -5.49 16.63
CA LYS A 252 -15.04 -6.63 16.01
C LYS A 252 -15.43 -6.74 14.54
N ILE A 253 -14.58 -7.38 13.75
CA ILE A 253 -14.99 -7.84 12.42
C ILE A 253 -15.97 -9.00 12.59
N ASN A 254 -17.05 -9.03 11.80
CA ASN A 254 -17.99 -10.14 11.86
C ASN A 254 -17.32 -11.46 11.47
N SER A 255 -17.87 -12.58 11.93
CA SER A 255 -17.23 -13.89 11.75
C SER A 255 -17.08 -14.28 10.28
N GLU A 256 -18.10 -14.01 9.45
CA GLU A 256 -18.08 -14.35 8.02
C GLU A 256 -16.97 -13.60 7.25
N ALA A 257 -16.83 -12.28 7.46
CA ALA A 257 -15.78 -11.50 6.82
C ALA A 257 -14.41 -11.87 7.35
N LYS A 258 -14.27 -12.12 8.67
CA LYS A 258 -13.02 -12.63 9.24
C LYS A 258 -12.61 -13.94 8.54
N GLU A 259 -13.49 -14.94 8.53
CA GLU A 259 -13.19 -16.24 7.94
C GLU A 259 -12.80 -16.15 6.46
N ARG A 260 -13.51 -15.31 5.69
CA ARG A 260 -13.20 -15.07 4.28
C ARG A 260 -11.80 -14.48 4.09
N ILE A 261 -11.44 -13.48 4.90
CA ILE A 261 -10.13 -12.84 4.80
C ILE A 261 -9.02 -13.76 5.30
N GLU A 262 -9.26 -14.56 6.33
CA GLU A 262 -8.32 -15.60 6.75
C GLU A 262 -8.13 -16.65 5.65
N LYS A 263 -9.18 -17.02 4.90
CA LYS A 263 -9.03 -17.87 3.70
C LYS A 263 -8.16 -17.20 2.63
N PHE A 264 -8.37 -15.92 2.35
CA PHE A 264 -7.53 -15.19 1.39
C PHE A 264 -6.07 -15.12 1.85
N ILE A 265 -5.82 -14.80 3.12
CA ILE A 265 -4.46 -14.79 3.69
C ILE A 265 -3.82 -16.18 3.60
N LYS A 266 -4.59 -17.27 3.79
CA LYS A 266 -4.11 -18.64 3.58
C LYS A 266 -3.74 -18.92 2.13
N ILE A 267 -4.51 -18.44 1.15
CA ILE A 267 -4.14 -18.53 -0.28
C ILE A 267 -2.80 -17.83 -0.50
N LEU A 268 -2.65 -16.58 -0.03
CA LEU A 268 -1.39 -15.83 -0.12
C LEU A 268 -0.24 -16.58 0.58
N SER A 269 -0.48 -17.13 1.76
CA SER A 269 0.47 -17.91 2.55
C SER A 269 0.96 -19.14 1.79
N ASN A 270 0.05 -19.89 1.18
CA ASN A 270 0.38 -21.07 0.38
C ASN A 270 1.23 -20.71 -0.86
N LEU A 271 0.88 -19.63 -1.54
CA LEU A 271 1.61 -19.18 -2.74
C LEU A 271 3.00 -18.66 -2.41
N THR A 272 3.13 -17.90 -1.33
CA THR A 272 4.37 -17.21 -0.96
C THR A 272 5.30 -18.03 -0.06
N GLY A 273 4.76 -19.04 0.63
CA GLY A 273 5.44 -19.72 1.73
C GLY A 273 5.55 -18.86 3.00
N TRP A 274 4.96 -17.66 3.03
CA TRP A 274 4.99 -16.78 4.19
C TRP A 274 3.97 -17.25 5.22
N LYS A 275 4.39 -17.53 6.45
CA LYS A 275 3.55 -18.20 7.45
C LYS A 275 2.52 -17.24 8.02
N TYR A 276 1.24 -17.57 7.85
CA TYR A 276 0.17 -16.90 8.59
C TYR A 276 0.18 -17.33 10.05
N ASN A 277 0.51 -16.41 10.95
CA ASN A 277 0.35 -16.59 12.40
C ASN A 277 -0.90 -15.84 12.88
N HIS A 278 -1.96 -16.58 13.23
CA HIS A 278 -3.23 -15.99 13.69
C HIS A 278 -3.07 -15.06 14.91
N ASP A 279 -2.13 -15.32 15.82
CA ASP A 279 -1.91 -14.50 17.03
C ASP A 279 -1.33 -13.11 16.70
N SER A 280 -0.74 -12.97 15.51
CA SER A 280 -0.26 -11.68 15.02
C SER A 280 -1.38 -10.80 14.47
N TRP A 281 -2.63 -11.30 14.36
CA TRP A 281 -3.74 -10.60 13.72
C TRP A 281 -4.89 -10.35 14.70
N THR A 282 -5.18 -9.07 14.92
CA THR A 282 -6.30 -8.65 15.76
C THR A 282 -7.57 -8.60 14.92
N TRP A 283 -8.67 -9.16 15.45
CA TRP A 283 -9.98 -9.22 14.78
C TRP A 283 -11.14 -8.66 15.62
N GLU A 284 -10.85 -8.28 16.86
CA GLU A 284 -11.83 -7.83 17.84
C GLU A 284 -11.22 -6.78 18.79
N ASN A 285 -12.04 -6.28 19.73
CA ASN A 285 -11.62 -5.29 20.72
C ASN A 285 -11.09 -3.98 20.08
N PHE A 286 -11.70 -3.54 18.99
CA PHE A 286 -11.32 -2.31 18.29
C PHE A 286 -12.05 -1.08 18.83
N ARG A 287 -11.37 0.07 18.78
CA ARG A 287 -11.99 1.38 18.62
C ARG A 287 -12.26 1.61 17.14
N SER A 288 -13.41 2.20 16.82
CA SER A 288 -13.77 2.60 15.46
C SER A 288 -13.68 4.12 15.34
N TYR A 289 -13.02 4.60 14.30
CA TYR A 289 -12.92 6.01 13.95
C TYR A 289 -13.55 6.21 12.57
N ARG A 290 -14.39 7.23 12.44
CA ARG A 290 -15.05 7.64 11.21
C ARG A 290 -14.46 8.94 10.69
N PHE A 291 -14.17 8.93 9.40
CA PHE A 291 -13.55 10.02 8.67
C PHE A 291 -14.37 10.39 7.43
N THR A 292 -14.10 11.58 6.90
CA THR A 292 -14.77 12.09 5.71
C THR A 292 -13.86 11.93 4.51
N LYS A 293 -14.21 11.03 3.59
CA LYS A 293 -13.56 10.94 2.28
C LYS A 293 -14.16 11.98 1.34
N GLY A 294 -13.33 12.59 0.51
CA GLY A 294 -13.76 13.49 -0.55
C GLY A 294 -12.79 13.44 -1.72
N ASP A 295 -13.18 14.06 -2.82
CA ASP A 295 -12.33 14.16 -4.00
C ASP A 295 -12.53 15.50 -4.72
N PHE A 296 -11.53 15.90 -5.50
CA PHE A 296 -11.54 17.17 -6.22
C PHE A 296 -12.56 17.16 -7.36
N ALA A 297 -12.64 16.07 -8.13
CA ALA A 297 -13.54 15.96 -9.27
C ALA A 297 -15.01 16.04 -8.86
N GLY A 298 -15.43 15.26 -7.87
CA GLY A 298 -16.77 15.26 -7.28
C GLY A 298 -17.12 16.60 -6.64
N SER A 299 -16.13 17.30 -6.07
CA SER A 299 -16.29 18.66 -5.53
C SER A 299 -16.20 19.77 -6.58
N LYS A 300 -16.02 19.43 -7.87
CA LYS A 300 -15.78 20.39 -8.98
C LYS A 300 -14.62 21.36 -8.72
N ILE A 301 -13.60 20.91 -7.98
CA ILE A 301 -12.39 21.68 -7.68
C ILE A 301 -11.35 21.40 -8.77
N ARG A 302 -10.98 22.44 -9.53
CA ARG A 302 -9.85 22.34 -10.46
C ARG A 302 -8.53 22.22 -9.70
N LEU A 303 -7.76 21.18 -9.98
CA LEU A 303 -6.43 21.00 -9.41
C LEU A 303 -5.43 22.02 -9.99
N ASN A 304 -4.83 22.82 -9.10
CA ASN A 304 -3.73 23.75 -9.36
C ASN A 304 -3.02 24.09 -8.02
N ASN A 305 -1.95 24.89 -8.07
CA ASN A 305 -1.18 25.21 -6.85
C ASN A 305 -2.03 25.87 -5.76
N LYS A 306 -2.90 26.83 -6.13
CA LYS A 306 -3.76 27.55 -5.17
C LYS A 306 -4.78 26.62 -4.51
N THR A 307 -5.39 25.72 -5.28
CA THR A 307 -6.38 24.77 -4.73
C THR A 307 -5.72 23.66 -3.91
N PHE A 308 -4.51 23.23 -4.29
CA PHE A 308 -3.71 22.28 -3.50
C PHE A 308 -3.27 22.89 -2.16
N GLU A 309 -2.76 24.12 -2.13
CA GLU A 309 -2.42 24.83 -0.89
C GLU A 309 -3.65 25.00 0.04
N LYS A 310 -4.79 25.41 -0.53
CA LYS A 310 -6.07 25.51 0.21
C LYS A 310 -6.56 24.15 0.73
N PHE A 311 -6.28 23.07 0.01
CA PHE A 311 -6.59 21.72 0.47
C PHE A 311 -5.73 21.33 1.67
N LEU A 312 -4.42 21.58 1.63
CA LEU A 312 -3.52 21.27 2.74
C LEU A 312 -3.84 22.06 4.01
N SER A 313 -4.39 23.28 3.89
CA SER A 313 -4.85 24.04 5.05
C SER A 313 -6.03 23.37 5.79
N LYS A 314 -6.73 22.42 5.15
CA LYS A 314 -7.76 21.57 5.79
C LYS A 314 -7.15 20.45 6.66
N LYS A 315 -5.82 20.32 6.69
CA LYS A 315 -5.08 19.29 7.44
C LYS A 315 -5.55 17.85 7.12
N PRO A 316 -5.57 17.46 5.83
CA PRO A 316 -5.98 16.10 5.44
C PRO A 316 -5.13 15.04 6.14
N LEU A 317 -5.73 13.88 6.43
CA LEU A 317 -5.06 12.74 7.04
C LEU A 317 -4.22 11.98 6.01
N THR A 318 -4.87 11.54 4.94
CA THR A 318 -4.28 10.84 3.78
C THR A 318 -4.86 11.42 2.49
N TRP A 319 -4.14 11.26 1.38
CA TRP A 319 -4.67 11.52 0.04
C TRP A 319 -3.81 10.85 -1.04
N ALA A 320 -4.36 10.77 -2.24
CA ALA A 320 -3.69 10.27 -3.42
C ALA A 320 -4.14 11.05 -4.66
N MET A 321 -3.21 11.31 -5.58
CA MET A 321 -3.54 11.74 -6.94
C MET A 321 -3.92 10.52 -7.77
N THR A 322 -5.22 10.36 -8.05
CA THR A 322 -5.74 9.23 -8.84
C THR A 322 -5.70 9.49 -10.34
N SER A 323 -5.62 10.76 -10.74
CA SER A 323 -5.35 11.20 -12.11
C SER A 323 -4.53 12.49 -12.09
N GLY A 324 -4.06 12.95 -13.25
CA GLY A 324 -3.38 14.26 -13.36
C GLY A 324 -4.27 15.46 -12.99
N GLN A 325 -5.56 15.25 -12.71
CA GLN A 325 -6.53 16.30 -12.38
C GLN A 325 -7.31 16.05 -11.10
N ASN A 326 -7.19 14.89 -10.47
CA ASN A 326 -7.98 14.53 -9.29
C ASN A 326 -7.10 14.17 -8.09
N ILE A 327 -7.55 14.60 -6.91
CA ILE A 327 -7.03 14.19 -5.60
C ILE A 327 -8.20 13.58 -4.84
N GLU A 328 -8.07 12.34 -4.41
CA GLU A 328 -8.92 11.72 -3.39
C GLU A 328 -8.25 11.88 -2.03
N TYR A 329 -9.01 12.26 -1.01
CA TYR A 329 -8.46 12.62 0.29
C TYR A 329 -9.39 12.24 1.44
N THR A 330 -8.81 12.14 2.63
CA THR A 330 -9.52 11.91 3.89
C THR A 330 -9.31 13.08 4.85
N LEU A 331 -10.39 13.54 5.48
CA LEU A 331 -10.39 14.53 6.56
C LEU A 331 -10.78 13.89 7.88
N GLU A 332 -10.14 14.32 8.96
CA GLU A 332 -10.40 13.90 10.34
C GLU A 332 -11.70 14.52 10.89
N LYS A 333 -12.83 14.09 10.32
CA LYS A 333 -14.18 14.44 10.76
C LYS A 333 -15.13 13.25 10.51
N PRO A 334 -16.03 12.91 11.45
CA PRO A 334 -16.21 13.56 12.76
C PRO A 334 -15.07 13.27 13.75
N ASP A 335 -14.37 12.15 13.58
CA ASP A 335 -13.34 11.73 14.53
C ASP A 335 -11.96 12.26 14.18
N LYS A 336 -11.14 12.45 15.22
CA LYS A 336 -9.72 12.80 15.09
C LYS A 336 -8.87 11.59 15.43
N LEU A 337 -7.79 11.41 14.69
CA LEU A 337 -6.81 10.39 14.98
C LEU A 337 -6.10 10.76 16.30
N GLN A 338 -6.13 9.83 17.26
CA GLN A 338 -5.47 9.99 18.56
C GLN A 338 -4.05 9.44 18.54
#